data_AF-A0A075GL64-F1
#
_entry.id   AF-A0A075GL64-F1
#
_cell.length_a   1.000
_cell.length_b   1.000
_cell.length_c   1.000
_cell.angle_alpha   90.00
_cell.angle_beta   90.00
_cell.angle_gamma   90.00
#
_symmetry.space_group_name_H-M   'P 1'
#
loop_
_entity.id
_entity.type
_entity.pdbx_description
1 polymer ?
#
loop_
_entity_poly.entity_id
_entity_poly.type
_entity_poly.pdbx_seq_one_letter_code
_entity_poly.pdbx_strand_id
1 'polypeptide(L)'
;MAGIMAGKAISKAIETGDPSSLMNYEKQWKEKFGKEFEKQNIARKILVRLDNDTINKLFNSITPEIEEDISNKEDFDFHTSSILRLLGMKGSFNTMHALIGGEIKKLVQRKA
;
A
#
# COMPACT_ATOMS: atom_id res chain seq x y z
N MET A 1 3.14 -8.92 -11.97
CA MET A 1 4.16 -10.01 -11.88
C MET A 1 3.67 -11.38 -11.35
N ALA A 2 2.53 -11.48 -10.64
CA ALA A 2 2.08 -12.73 -10.04
C ALA A 2 1.90 -13.91 -11.04
N GLY A 3 1.35 -13.64 -12.23
CA GLY A 3 1.20 -14.66 -13.28
C GLY A 3 2.52 -15.29 -13.72
N ILE A 4 3.62 -14.51 -13.78
CA ILE A 4 4.95 -15.02 -14.12
C ILE A 4 5.45 -15.97 -13.02
N MET A 5 5.26 -15.60 -11.74
CA MET A 5 5.65 -16.45 -10.61
C MET A 5 4.85 -17.76 -10.59
N ALA A 6 3.54 -17.68 -10.86
CA ALA A 6 2.67 -18.86 -10.93
C ALA A 6 3.09 -19.78 -12.08
N GLY A 7 3.33 -19.24 -13.28
CA GLY A 7 3.80 -20.00 -14.43
C GLY A 7 5.12 -20.72 -14.15
N LYS A 8 6.08 -20.04 -13.52
CA LYS A 8 7.36 -20.66 -13.11
C LYS A 8 7.17 -21.79 -12.11
N ALA A 9 6.31 -21.62 -11.11
CA ALA A 9 6.05 -22.65 -10.11
C ALA A 9 5.40 -23.90 -10.73
N ILE A 10 4.43 -23.69 -11.65
CA ILE A 10 3.78 -24.78 -12.39
C ILE A 10 4.77 -25.50 -13.30
N SER A 11 5.55 -24.77 -14.11
CA SER A 11 6.58 -25.36 -14.99
C SER A 11 7.53 -26.24 -14.20
N LYS A 12 8.00 -25.72 -13.05
CA LYS A 12 8.92 -26.46 -12.18
C LYS A 12 8.31 -27.75 -11.64
N ALA A 13 7.07 -27.69 -11.16
CA ALA A 13 6.37 -28.88 -10.64
C ALA A 13 6.16 -29.95 -11.71
N ILE A 14 5.87 -29.55 -12.95
CA ILE A 14 5.73 -30.48 -14.09
C ILE A 14 7.09 -31.10 -14.45
N GLU A 15 8.13 -30.29 -14.61
CA GLU A 15 9.47 -30.73 -14.99
C GLU A 15 10.10 -31.70 -13.98
N THR A 16 9.87 -31.49 -12.68
CA THR A 16 10.45 -32.34 -11.63
C THR A 16 9.50 -33.44 -11.15
N GLY A 17 8.23 -33.44 -11.59
CA GLY A 17 7.20 -34.33 -11.06
C GLY A 17 6.92 -34.14 -9.57
N ASP A 18 7.29 -32.98 -9.00
CA ASP A 18 7.17 -32.70 -7.57
C ASP A 18 6.16 -31.56 -7.31
N PRO A 19 4.95 -31.89 -6.82
CA PRO A 19 3.91 -30.91 -6.49
C PRO A 19 4.32 -29.92 -5.41
N SER A 20 5.29 -30.24 -4.55
CA SER A 20 5.74 -29.33 -3.48
C SER A 20 6.34 -28.03 -4.03
N SER A 21 6.86 -28.07 -5.26
CA SER A 21 7.39 -26.91 -5.98
C SER A 21 6.36 -25.79 -6.19
N LEU A 22 5.05 -26.09 -6.14
CA LEU A 22 3.98 -25.10 -6.23
C LEU A 22 3.99 -24.10 -5.06
N MET A 23 4.47 -24.52 -3.88
CA MET A 23 4.59 -23.64 -2.69
C MET A 23 5.54 -22.46 -2.95
N ASN A 24 6.44 -22.58 -3.91
CA ASN A 24 7.37 -21.53 -4.28
C ASN A 24 6.68 -20.29 -4.86
N TYR A 25 5.46 -20.43 -5.40
CA TYR A 25 4.66 -19.28 -5.83
C TYR A 25 4.31 -18.38 -4.65
N GLU A 26 3.69 -18.94 -3.61
CA GLU A 26 3.25 -18.19 -2.45
C GLU A 26 4.44 -17.54 -1.73
N LYS A 27 5.54 -18.29 -1.59
CA LYS A 27 6.79 -17.77 -0.98
C LYS A 27 7.29 -16.53 -1.72
N GLN A 28 7.50 -16.62 -3.04
CA GLN A 28 8.00 -15.50 -3.84
C GLN A 28 7.03 -14.31 -3.84
N TRP A 29 5.72 -14.58 -3.90
CA TRP A 29 4.71 -13.54 -3.88
C TRP A 29 4.73 -12.78 -2.56
N LYS A 30 4.76 -13.50 -1.42
CA LYS A 30 4.82 -12.89 -0.09
C LYS A 30 6.13 -12.15 0.15
N GLU A 31 7.25 -12.69 -0.29
CA GLU A 31 8.55 -12.02 -0.21
C GLU A 31 8.57 -10.72 -1.00
N LYS A 32 7.96 -10.70 -2.20
CA LYS A 32 7.92 -9.50 -3.04
C LYS A 32 6.89 -8.46 -2.58
N PHE A 33 5.67 -8.87 -2.26
CA PHE A 33 4.54 -7.96 -2.06
C PHE A 33 4.02 -7.89 -0.63
N GLY A 34 4.35 -8.85 0.26
CA GLY A 34 3.74 -8.97 1.57
C GLY A 34 3.87 -7.71 2.42
N LYS A 35 5.09 -7.15 2.52
CA LYS A 35 5.35 -5.90 3.26
C LYS A 35 4.62 -4.69 2.68
N GLU A 36 4.44 -4.65 1.36
CA GLU A 36 3.70 -3.58 0.69
C GLU A 36 2.23 -3.64 1.09
N PHE A 37 1.61 -4.81 0.97
CA PHE A 37 0.21 -5.01 1.36
C PHE A 37 -0.04 -4.78 2.85
N GLU A 38 0.90 -5.13 3.73
CA GLU A 38 0.81 -4.82 5.16
C GLU A 38 0.71 -3.32 5.42
N LYS A 39 1.57 -2.52 4.76
CA LYS A 39 1.54 -1.05 4.89
C LYS A 39 0.29 -0.46 4.26
N GLN A 40 -0.11 -0.92 3.08
CA GLN A 40 -1.36 -0.49 2.44
C GLN A 40 -2.59 -0.81 3.30
N ASN A 41 -2.60 -1.94 4.02
CA ASN A 41 -3.68 -2.27 4.95
C ASN A 41 -3.78 -1.27 6.11
N ILE A 42 -2.66 -0.75 6.60
CA ILE A 42 -2.64 0.32 7.60
C ILE A 42 -3.14 1.62 6.97
N ALA A 43 -2.62 2.01 5.81
CA ALA A 43 -3.04 3.21 5.10
C ALA A 43 -4.56 3.22 4.85
N ARG A 44 -5.12 2.12 4.33
CA ARG A 44 -6.57 1.95 4.11
C ARG A 44 -7.39 2.14 5.38
N LYS A 45 -6.93 1.62 6.52
CA LYS A 45 -7.63 1.81 7.80
C LYS A 45 -7.71 3.29 8.16
N ILE A 46 -6.73 4.10 7.79
CA ILE A 46 -6.80 5.55 8.04
C ILE A 46 -7.68 6.23 6.99
N LEU A 47 -7.46 5.94 5.71
CA LEU A 47 -8.17 6.58 4.59
C LEU A 47 -9.70 6.35 4.63
N VAL A 48 -10.16 5.17 5.10
CA VAL A 48 -11.61 4.88 5.21
C VAL A 48 -12.34 5.72 6.26
N ARG A 49 -11.61 6.43 7.12
CA ARG A 49 -12.18 7.29 8.17
C ARG A 49 -12.26 8.76 7.76
N LEU A 50 -11.76 9.10 6.58
CA LEU A 50 -11.79 10.47 6.08
C LEU A 50 -13.22 10.83 5.66
N ASP A 51 -13.70 11.98 6.10
CA ASP A 51 -14.94 12.56 5.58
C ASP A 51 -14.72 13.19 4.19
N ASN A 52 -15.82 13.50 3.51
CA ASN A 52 -15.77 14.06 2.16
C ASN A 52 -15.04 15.40 2.10
N ASP A 53 -15.19 16.26 3.12
CA ASP A 53 -14.52 17.56 3.16
C ASP A 53 -12.99 17.41 3.24
N THR A 54 -12.52 16.43 4.00
CA THR A 54 -11.09 16.11 4.07
C THR A 54 -10.59 15.49 2.77
N ILE A 55 -11.34 14.56 2.19
CA ILE A 55 -11.00 13.98 0.89
C ILE A 55 -10.87 15.10 -0.16
N ASN A 56 -11.82 16.04 -0.20
CA ASN A 56 -11.78 17.19 -1.10
C ASN A 56 -10.54 18.06 -0.87
N LYS A 57 -10.21 18.37 0.40
CA LYS A 57 -8.99 19.13 0.72
C LYS A 57 -7.72 18.41 0.27
N LEU A 58 -7.66 17.08 0.45
CA LEU A 58 -6.54 16.27 0.01
C LEU A 58 -6.38 16.34 -1.52
N PHE A 59 -7.45 16.10 -2.28
CA PHE A 59 -7.41 16.16 -3.75
C PHE A 59 -7.08 17.56 -4.26
N ASN A 60 -7.65 18.61 -3.66
CA ASN A 60 -7.34 20.00 -4.00
C ASN A 60 -5.89 20.39 -3.67
N SER A 61 -5.20 19.64 -2.80
CA SER A 61 -3.79 19.86 -2.49
C SER A 61 -2.84 19.18 -3.47
N ILE A 62 -3.35 18.32 -4.37
CA ILE A 62 -2.55 17.66 -5.39
C ILE A 62 -2.21 18.70 -6.47
N THR A 63 -0.92 18.91 -6.70
CA THR A 63 -0.39 19.82 -7.72
C THR A 63 0.15 19.00 -8.90
N PRO A 64 0.34 19.62 -10.08
CA PRO A 64 1.00 18.95 -11.20
C PRO A 64 2.40 18.42 -10.85
N GLU A 65 3.14 19.10 -9.97
CA GLU A 65 4.44 18.65 -9.48
C GLU A 65 4.32 17.34 -8.66
N ILE A 66 3.27 17.21 -7.84
CA ILE A 66 2.99 15.98 -7.09
C ILE A 66 2.61 14.85 -8.04
N GLU A 67 1.76 15.15 -9.02
CA GLU A 67 1.35 14.18 -10.05
C GLU A 67 2.57 13.69 -10.84
N GLU A 68 3.47 14.58 -11.24
CA GLU A 68 4.70 14.25 -11.95
C GLU A 68 5.66 13.43 -11.09
N ASP A 69 5.86 13.81 -9.81
CA ASP A 69 6.72 13.08 -8.88
C ASP A 69 6.24 11.64 -8.67
N ILE A 70 4.93 11.44 -8.53
CA ILE A 70 4.31 10.12 -8.37
C ILE A 70 4.37 9.33 -9.69
N SER A 71 4.02 9.95 -10.81
CA SER A 71 3.91 9.26 -12.11
C SER A 71 5.26 8.78 -12.64
N ASN A 72 6.34 9.53 -12.38
CA ASN A 72 7.66 9.23 -12.95
C ASN A 72 8.52 8.32 -12.08
N LYS A 73 8.24 8.18 -10.77
CA LYS A 73 9.13 7.50 -9.82
C LYS A 73 8.56 6.25 -9.18
N GLU A 74 7.27 6.00 -9.34
CA GLU A 74 6.59 4.97 -8.56
C GLU A 74 6.28 3.73 -9.43
N ASP A 75 6.42 2.55 -8.82
CA ASP A 75 6.07 1.27 -9.44
C ASP A 75 4.57 1.03 -9.22
N PHE A 76 3.84 0.66 -10.27
CA PHE A 76 2.41 0.38 -10.17
C PHE A 76 2.10 -0.73 -9.15
N ASP A 77 2.99 -1.69 -8.95
CA ASP A 77 2.76 -2.73 -7.95
C ASP A 77 3.05 -2.23 -6.50
N PHE A 78 3.67 -1.05 -6.32
CA PHE A 78 4.14 -0.51 -5.02
C PHE A 78 3.81 0.98 -4.83
N HIS A 79 2.69 1.26 -4.15
CA HIS A 79 2.16 2.61 -3.98
C HIS A 79 2.31 3.23 -2.58
N THR A 80 2.80 2.46 -1.60
CA THR A 80 2.88 2.95 -0.21
C THR A 80 3.71 4.22 -0.09
N SER A 81 4.82 4.32 -0.82
CA SER A 81 5.65 5.53 -0.86
C SER A 81 4.88 6.74 -1.38
N SER A 82 4.10 6.57 -2.45
CA SER A 82 3.29 7.64 -3.03
C SER A 82 2.20 8.09 -2.07
N ILE A 83 1.53 7.15 -1.38
CA ILE A 83 0.54 7.45 -0.34
C ILE A 83 1.21 8.21 0.81
N LEU A 84 2.37 7.77 1.30
CA LEU A 84 3.09 8.44 2.39
C LEU A 84 3.58 9.83 1.98
N ARG A 85 4.05 10.01 0.74
CA ARG A 85 4.41 11.33 0.19
C ARG A 85 3.19 12.23 0.17
N LEU A 86 2.07 11.77 -0.40
CA LEU A 86 0.81 12.51 -0.40
C LEU A 86 0.37 12.92 1.01
N LEU A 87 0.56 12.07 2.03
CA LEU A 87 0.20 12.36 3.42
C LEU A 87 1.22 13.22 4.19
N GLY A 88 2.48 13.24 3.76
CA GLY A 88 3.59 13.94 4.41
C GLY A 88 3.83 15.37 3.90
N MET A 89 3.13 15.79 2.86
CA MET A 89 3.25 17.15 2.32
C MET A 89 2.60 18.17 3.25
N LYS A 90 3.19 19.37 3.37
CA LYS A 90 2.84 20.37 4.41
C LYS A 90 1.34 20.72 4.49
N GLY A 91 0.57 20.60 3.40
CA GLY A 91 -0.88 20.82 3.37
C GLY A 91 -1.73 19.61 3.83
N SER A 92 -1.30 18.40 3.47
CA SER A 92 -2.00 17.16 3.83
C SER A 92 -1.64 16.68 5.24
N PHE A 93 -0.41 16.93 5.71
CA PHE A 93 0.05 16.53 7.04
C PHE A 93 -0.75 17.20 8.17
N ASN A 94 -1.00 18.51 8.08
CA ASN A 94 -1.81 19.24 9.08
C ASN A 94 -3.26 18.75 9.10
N THR A 95 -3.78 18.40 7.93
CA THR A 95 -5.12 17.83 7.76
C THR A 95 -5.20 16.43 8.37
N MET A 96 -4.20 15.59 8.11
CA MET A 96 -4.06 14.24 8.68
C MET A 96 -3.89 14.29 10.21
N HIS A 97 -3.09 15.21 10.73
CA HIS A 97 -2.85 15.39 12.16
C HIS A 97 -4.14 15.75 12.92
N ALA A 98 -4.98 16.63 12.35
CA ALA A 98 -6.28 16.98 12.91
C ALA A 98 -7.25 15.79 12.99
N LEU A 99 -7.17 14.86 12.03
CA LEU A 99 -7.99 13.63 11.98
C LEU A 99 -7.48 12.52 12.89
N ILE A 100 -6.16 12.34 12.91
CA ILE A 100 -5.46 11.32 13.68
C ILE A 100 -5.55 11.57 15.19
N GLY A 101 -5.50 12.84 15.62
CA GLY A 101 -5.45 13.20 17.04
C GLY A 101 -6.63 12.66 17.87
N GLY A 102 -7.81 12.52 17.28
CA GLY A 102 -9.01 11.98 17.95
C GLY A 102 -9.21 10.46 17.81
N GLU A 103 -8.84 9.87 16.66
CA GLU A 103 -9.11 8.46 16.32
C GLU A 103 -7.94 7.51 16.68
N ILE A 104 -6.67 7.95 16.61
CA ILE A 104 -5.51 7.10 16.93
C ILE A 104 -5.51 6.67 18.40
N LYS A 105 -5.99 7.54 19.31
CA LYS A 105 -6.12 7.20 20.73
C LYS A 105 -6.99 5.95 20.94
N LYS A 106 -8.05 5.78 20.14
CA LYS A 106 -8.93 4.59 20.16
C LYS A 106 -8.30 3.36 19.50
N LEU A 107 -7.43 3.54 18.50
CA LEU A 107 -6.70 2.44 17.84
C LEU A 107 -5.58 1.85 18.72
N VAL A 108 -4.89 2.70 19.48
CA VAL A 108 -3.83 2.27 20.42
C VAL A 108 -4.44 1.63 21.68
N GLN A 109 -5.58 2.16 22.17
CA GLN A 109 -6.23 1.65 23.39
C GLN A 109 -6.99 0.33 23.20
N ARG A 110 -7.33 -0.08 21.96
CA ARG A 110 -8.02 -1.37 21.70
C ARG A 110 -7.10 -2.60 21.71
N LYS A 111 -5.82 -2.44 22.06
CA LYS A 111 -4.83 -3.52 22.18
C LYS A 111 -4.17 -3.63 23.57
N ALA A 112 -4.73 -2.99 24.60
CA ALA A 112 -4.31 -3.16 25.99
C ALA A 112 -5.38 -3.90 26.78
#